data_AF-A0A9D4FFN3-F1
#
_entry.id   AF-A0A9D4FFN3-F1
#
_cell.length_a   1.000
_cell.length_b   1.000
_cell.length_c   1.000
_cell.angle_alpha   90.00
_cell.angle_beta   90.00
_cell.angle_gamma   90.00
#
_symmetry.space_group_name_H-M   'P 1'
#
loop_
_entity.id
_entity.type
_entity.pdbx_description
1 polymer ?
#
loop_
_entity_poly.entity_id
_entity_poly.type
_entity_poly.pdbx_seq_one_letter_code
_entity_poly.pdbx_strand_id
1 'polypeptide(L)'
;MAKVNYYQHPVFQEILQLTGGGYDRSLMTFKVYMDMCEDKGWWNVKCHACKQLSVVFLSGHASRNKPRDLVLPVSVGDSFSQETLHKYLHTIKLEGYQSDSVILALSADDGSTVYFKVTEGLVLPEPPEMTDWKKYRREERLNLQRQHVTLQRQQYTEYQQKQQQQHKQQQAPEHSLHTDVP
;
A
#
# COMPACT_ATOMS: atom_id res chain seq x y z
N MET A 1 -22.61 -0.36 -0.99
CA MET A 1 -21.24 0.20 -0.79
C MET A 1 -21.08 1.36 -1.74
N ALA A 2 -20.94 2.59 -1.24
CA ALA A 2 -20.68 3.74 -2.09
C ALA A 2 -19.30 3.56 -2.73
N LYS A 3 -19.22 3.56 -4.07
CA LYS A 3 -17.94 3.63 -4.77
C LYS A 3 -17.33 4.98 -4.43
N VAL A 4 -16.26 5.00 -3.65
CA VAL A 4 -15.47 6.22 -3.42
C VAL A 4 -14.99 6.69 -4.78
N ASN A 5 -15.52 7.82 -5.23
CA ASN A 5 -15.13 8.42 -6.49
C ASN A 5 -13.80 9.16 -6.28
N TYR A 6 -12.69 8.46 -6.48
CA TYR A 6 -11.34 9.01 -6.33
C TYR A 6 -11.15 10.30 -7.14
N TYR A 7 -11.88 10.46 -8.25
CA TYR A 7 -11.78 11.63 -9.12
C TYR A 7 -12.32 12.91 -8.50
N GLN A 8 -13.16 12.83 -7.46
CA GLN A 8 -13.67 14.01 -6.77
C GLN A 8 -12.81 14.43 -5.58
N HIS A 9 -11.74 13.68 -5.27
CA HIS A 9 -10.88 14.01 -4.14
C HIS A 9 -10.08 15.29 -4.44
N PRO A 10 -10.10 16.32 -3.56
CA PRO A 10 -9.42 17.59 -3.81
C PRO A 10 -7.93 17.44 -4.11
N VAL A 11 -7.24 16.56 -3.37
CA VAL A 11 -5.81 16.30 -3.59
C VAL A 11 -5.56 15.56 -4.91
N PHE A 12 -6.49 14.72 -5.37
CA PHE A 12 -6.34 14.08 -6.68
C PHE A 12 -6.43 15.13 -7.80
N GLN A 13 -7.34 16.10 -7.68
CA GLN A 13 -7.46 17.21 -8.62
C GLN A 13 -6.21 18.11 -8.62
N GLU A 14 -5.65 18.39 -7.45
CA GLU A 14 -4.38 19.11 -7.33
C GLU A 14 -3.24 18.36 -8.04
N ILE A 15 -3.09 17.05 -7.76
CA ILE A 15 -2.09 16.20 -8.42
C ILE A 15 -2.30 16.20 -9.94
N LEU A 16 -3.54 16.06 -10.40
CA LEU A 16 -3.87 16.05 -11.83
C LEU A 16 -3.45 17.34 -12.53
N GLN A 17 -3.57 18.49 -11.85
CA GLN A 17 -3.07 19.77 -12.36
C GLN A 17 -1.53 19.79 -12.39
N LEU A 18 -0.87 19.34 -11.32
CA LEU A 18 0.59 19.32 -11.21
C LEU A 18 1.26 18.38 -12.22
N THR A 19 0.61 17.28 -12.61
CA THR A 19 1.09 16.33 -13.63
C THR A 19 0.78 16.77 -15.07
N GLY A 20 0.10 17.90 -15.27
CA GLY A 20 -0.34 18.35 -16.60
C GLY A 20 -1.45 17.48 -17.21
N GLY A 21 -2.28 16.83 -16.38
CA GLY A 21 -3.40 16.00 -16.81
C GLY A 21 -3.06 14.53 -17.10
N GLY A 22 -1.82 14.11 -16.85
CA GLY A 22 -1.38 12.72 -17.02
C GLY A 22 -2.07 11.79 -16.02
N TYR A 23 -3.08 11.04 -16.47
CA TYR A 23 -3.95 10.25 -15.59
C TYR A 23 -3.20 9.18 -14.79
N ASP A 24 -2.41 8.33 -15.45
CA ASP A 24 -1.73 7.21 -14.79
C ASP A 24 -0.75 7.69 -13.71
N ARG A 25 0.05 8.71 -14.03
CA ARG A 25 0.98 9.33 -13.08
C ARG A 25 0.24 10.00 -11.91
N SER A 26 -0.92 10.59 -12.18
CA SER A 26 -1.75 11.22 -11.13
C SER A 26 -2.35 10.18 -10.20
N LEU A 27 -2.88 9.10 -10.76
CA LEU A 27 -3.43 7.99 -9.99
C LEU A 27 -2.36 7.31 -9.14
N MET A 28 -1.17 7.07 -9.70
CA MET A 28 -0.04 6.52 -8.97
C MET A 28 0.39 7.44 -7.82
N THR A 29 0.58 8.73 -8.09
CA THR A 29 0.94 9.73 -7.06
C THR A 29 -0.11 9.79 -5.95
N PHE A 30 -1.39 9.72 -6.32
CA PHE A 30 -2.49 9.73 -5.38
C PHE A 30 -2.57 8.45 -4.54
N LYS A 31 -2.31 7.27 -5.13
CA LYS A 31 -2.19 6.01 -4.37
C LYS A 31 -1.09 6.12 -3.30
N VAL A 32 0.08 6.65 -3.67
CA VAL A 32 1.18 6.86 -2.70
C VAL A 32 0.79 7.89 -1.65
N TYR A 33 0.13 8.99 -2.02
CA TYR A 33 -0.39 9.97 -1.05
C TYR A 33 -1.33 9.33 -0.03
N MET A 34 -2.27 8.49 -0.50
CA MET A 34 -3.21 7.79 0.38
C MET A 34 -2.50 6.77 1.28
N ASP A 35 -1.53 6.01 0.76
CA ASP A 35 -0.73 5.08 1.57
C ASP A 35 0.06 5.84 2.66
N MET A 36 0.69 6.97 2.32
CA MET A 36 1.40 7.81 3.29
C MET A 36 0.48 8.32 4.39
N CYS A 37 -0.72 8.82 4.05
CA CYS A 37 -1.65 9.39 5.01
C CYS A 37 -2.35 8.32 5.87
N GLU A 38 -2.94 7.31 5.23
CA GLU A 38 -3.87 6.39 5.88
C GLU A 38 -3.19 5.13 6.43
N ASP A 39 -2.24 4.55 5.69
CA ASP A 39 -1.57 3.31 6.12
C ASP A 39 -0.32 3.61 6.96
N LYS A 40 0.47 4.61 6.57
CA LYS A 40 1.71 4.97 7.26
C LYS A 40 1.54 6.06 8.32
N GLY A 41 0.42 6.79 8.33
CA GLY A 41 0.16 7.84 9.33
C GLY A 41 1.12 9.02 9.25
N TRP A 42 1.58 9.39 8.04
CA TRP A 42 2.48 10.52 7.84
C TRP A 42 1.78 11.84 8.10
N TRP A 43 2.55 12.80 8.60
CA TRP A 43 2.07 14.12 9.00
C TRP A 43 2.39 15.17 7.94
N ASN A 44 1.41 16.04 7.68
CA ASN A 44 1.57 17.23 6.83
C ASN A 44 2.13 16.88 5.44
N VAL A 45 1.50 15.87 4.81
CA VAL A 45 1.82 15.41 3.45
C VAL A 45 1.33 16.45 2.44
N LYS A 46 2.21 16.84 1.51
CA LYS A 46 1.94 17.86 0.47
C LYS A 46 2.48 17.41 -0.87
N CYS A 47 1.83 17.83 -1.96
CA CYS A 47 2.22 17.56 -3.33
C CYS A 47 3.04 18.73 -3.92
N HIS A 48 4.01 18.42 -4.77
CA HIS A 48 4.91 19.39 -5.39
C HIS A 48 5.25 18.99 -6.81
N ALA A 49 5.39 19.95 -7.71
CA ALA A 49 5.87 19.71 -9.07
C ALA A 49 7.37 20.05 -9.20
N CYS A 50 8.16 19.13 -9.73
CA CYS A 50 9.51 19.38 -10.19
C CYS A 50 9.50 19.58 -11.71
N LYS A 51 9.48 20.84 -12.15
CA LYS A 51 9.43 21.20 -13.58
C LYS A 51 10.63 20.68 -14.38
N GLN A 52 11.81 20.66 -13.75
CA GLN A 52 13.07 20.25 -14.40
C GLN A 52 13.05 18.76 -14.81
N LEU A 53 12.36 17.92 -14.03
CA LEU A 53 12.21 16.49 -14.30
C LEU A 53 10.83 16.12 -14.86
N SER A 54 9.91 17.09 -14.95
CA SER A 54 8.50 16.86 -15.28
C SER A 54 7.85 15.76 -14.42
N VAL A 55 8.17 15.74 -13.12
CA VAL A 55 7.61 14.80 -12.14
C VAL A 55 6.88 15.52 -11.02
N VAL A 56 5.96 14.81 -10.38
CA VAL A 56 5.32 15.24 -9.12
C VAL A 56 5.92 14.41 -7.99
N PHE A 57 6.26 15.07 -6.89
CA PHE A 57 6.76 14.42 -5.68
C PHE A 57 5.94 14.88 -4.48
N LEU A 58 5.98 14.08 -3.42
CA LEU A 58 5.31 14.33 -2.16
C LEU A 58 6.35 14.73 -1.12
N SER A 59 5.92 15.47 -0.10
CA SER A 59 6.74 15.75 1.08
C SER A 59 5.91 15.57 2.33
N GLY A 60 6.48 15.04 3.40
CA GLY A 60 5.76 14.88 4.66
C GLY A 60 6.69 14.41 5.77
N HIS A 61 6.15 14.20 6.97
CA HIS A 61 6.92 13.69 8.10
C HIS A 61 6.44 12.29 8.46
N ALA A 62 7.35 11.31 8.53
CA ALA A 62 7.01 9.94 8.91
C ALA A 62 6.35 9.85 10.31
N SER A 63 6.61 10.82 11.17
CA SER A 63 5.81 11.11 12.37
C SER A 63 5.94 12.60 12.73
N ARG A 64 5.10 13.09 13.64
CA ARG A 64 5.07 14.51 14.06
C ARG A 64 6.43 15.11 14.44
N ASN A 65 7.38 14.29 14.92
CA ASN A 65 8.68 14.73 15.42
C ASN A 65 9.85 14.37 14.49
N LYS A 66 9.58 13.81 13.30
CA LYS A 66 10.63 13.43 12.35
C LYS A 66 10.88 14.56 11.34
N PRO A 67 12.09 14.65 10.77
CA PRO A 67 12.36 15.54 9.65
C PRO A 67 11.40 15.30 8.48
N ARG A 68 11.30 16.28 7.58
CA ARG A 68 10.49 16.15 6.37
C ARG A 68 11.24 15.28 5.36
N ASP A 69 10.63 14.23 4.86
CA ASP A 69 11.21 13.47 3.75
C ASP A 69 10.55 13.87 2.43
N LEU A 70 11.32 13.80 1.35
CA LEU A 70 10.84 13.95 -0.03
C LEU A 70 10.59 12.54 -0.59
N VAL A 71 9.39 12.31 -1.13
CA VAL A 71 8.93 11.02 -1.63
C VAL A 71 8.58 11.15 -3.11
N LEU A 72 9.25 10.41 -3.97
CA LEU A 72 8.99 10.36 -5.41
C LEU A 72 8.19 9.08 -5.74
N PRO A 73 6.92 9.21 -6.15
CA PRO A 73 6.15 8.09 -6.69
C PRO A 73 6.74 7.61 -8.02
N VAL A 74 6.96 6.30 -8.12
CA VAL A 74 7.50 5.66 -9.32
C VAL A 74 6.81 4.32 -9.57
N SER A 75 6.73 3.89 -10.83
CA SER A 75 6.17 2.58 -11.16
C SER A 75 7.18 1.48 -10.87
N VAL A 76 6.71 0.30 -10.46
CA VAL A 76 7.56 -0.90 -10.34
C VAL A 76 8.13 -1.31 -11.70
N GLY A 77 7.47 -0.97 -12.81
CA GLY A 77 7.98 -1.22 -14.16
C GLY A 77 9.04 -0.23 -14.65
N ASP A 78 9.28 0.87 -13.92
CA ASP A 78 10.26 1.87 -14.32
C ASP A 78 11.69 1.32 -14.16
N SER A 79 12.54 1.57 -15.14
CA SER A 79 13.97 1.24 -15.08
C SER A 79 14.78 2.44 -14.61
N PHE A 80 15.64 2.23 -13.61
CA PHE A 80 16.49 3.28 -13.04
C PHE A 80 17.96 3.01 -13.34
N SER A 81 18.63 4.00 -13.93
CA SER A 81 20.09 4.03 -13.98
C SER A 81 20.65 4.81 -12.78
N GLN A 82 21.93 4.61 -12.48
CA GLN A 82 22.62 5.41 -11.48
C GLN A 82 22.54 6.91 -11.80
N GLU A 83 22.64 7.29 -13.08
CA GLU A 83 22.50 8.66 -13.54
C GLU A 83 21.11 9.25 -13.22
N THR A 84 20.05 8.48 -13.47
CA THR A 84 18.67 8.89 -13.16
C THR A 84 18.49 9.11 -11.65
N LEU A 85 19.03 8.21 -10.82
CA LEU A 85 18.98 8.37 -9.36
C LEU A 85 19.75 9.60 -8.87
N HIS A 86 20.95 9.86 -9.42
CA HIS A 86 21.69 11.08 -9.12
C HIS A 86 20.90 12.33 -9.52
N LYS A 87 20.26 12.34 -10.71
CA LYS A 87 19.40 13.45 -11.13
C LYS A 87 18.28 13.68 -10.13
N TYR A 88 17.62 12.63 -9.64
CA TYR A 88 16.56 12.78 -8.64
C TYR A 88 17.07 13.43 -7.34
N LEU A 89 18.19 12.95 -6.79
CA LEU A 89 18.79 13.50 -5.57
C LEU A 89 19.12 15.00 -5.70
N HIS A 90 19.66 15.43 -6.84
CA HIS A 90 20.13 16.82 -7.01
C HIS A 90 19.04 17.79 -7.46
N THR A 91 17.99 17.29 -8.10
CA THR A 91 16.97 18.13 -8.76
C THR A 91 15.67 18.21 -7.94
N ILE A 92 15.32 17.16 -7.20
CA ILE A 92 14.14 17.17 -6.34
C ILE A 92 14.49 17.91 -5.05
N LYS A 93 14.06 19.16 -4.97
CA LYS A 93 14.27 20.03 -3.81
C LYS A 93 12.98 20.74 -3.44
N LEU A 94 12.86 21.07 -2.16
CA LEU A 94 11.79 21.89 -1.63
C LEU A 94 12.39 23.23 -1.19
N GLU A 95 11.75 24.33 -1.56
CA GLU A 95 12.25 25.67 -1.22
C GLU A 95 12.36 25.82 0.31
N GLY A 96 13.51 26.32 0.78
CA GLY A 96 13.79 26.45 2.22
C GLY A 96 14.09 25.12 2.93
N TYR A 97 14.24 24.00 2.21
CA TYR A 97 14.53 22.70 2.79
C TYR A 97 15.67 22.00 2.04
N GLN A 98 16.77 21.72 2.76
CA GLN A 98 17.87 20.89 2.25
C GLN A 98 17.58 19.43 2.61
N SER A 99 17.62 18.57 1.60
CA SER A 99 17.47 17.12 1.77
C SER A 99 18.61 16.43 1.05
N ASP A 100 19.35 15.58 1.76
CA ASP A 100 20.42 14.75 1.18
C ASP A 100 19.86 13.41 0.68
N SER A 101 18.53 13.30 0.58
CA SER A 101 17.85 12.05 0.28
C SER A 101 16.51 12.24 -0.41
N VAL A 102 16.14 11.23 -1.19
CA VAL A 102 14.82 11.09 -1.82
C VAL A 102 14.35 9.66 -1.58
N ILE A 103 13.11 9.50 -1.16
CA ILE A 103 12.47 8.20 -0.99
C ILE A 103 11.74 7.87 -2.28
N LEU A 104 12.09 6.76 -2.92
CA LEU A 104 11.33 6.20 -4.03
C LEU A 104 10.17 5.37 -3.48
N ALA A 105 8.94 5.77 -3.82
CA ALA A 105 7.74 4.99 -3.53
C ALA A 105 7.35 4.19 -4.78
N LEU A 106 7.81 2.94 -4.83
CA LEU A 106 7.52 1.99 -5.89
C LEU A 106 6.09 1.49 -5.74
N SER A 107 5.19 1.98 -6.58
CA SER A 107 3.79 1.59 -6.62
C SER A 107 3.58 0.52 -7.69
N ALA A 108 2.99 -0.60 -7.28
CA ALA A 108 2.48 -1.63 -8.18
C ALA A 108 1.00 -1.38 -8.53
N ASP A 109 0.53 -2.03 -9.61
CA ASP A 109 -0.86 -1.90 -10.06
C ASP A 109 -1.86 -2.51 -9.08
N ASP A 110 -1.43 -3.53 -8.33
CA ASP A 110 -2.21 -4.17 -7.27
C ASP A 110 -2.40 -3.29 -6.02
N GLY A 111 -1.84 -2.08 -6.03
CA GLY A 111 -1.94 -1.09 -4.94
C GLY A 111 -0.83 -1.22 -3.90
N SER A 112 0.04 -2.23 -3.99
CA SER A 112 1.19 -2.37 -3.10
C SER A 112 2.20 -1.25 -3.34
N THR A 113 2.69 -0.64 -2.26
CA THR A 113 3.75 0.38 -2.33
C THR A 113 4.93 0.00 -1.44
N VAL A 114 6.15 0.08 -1.99
CA VAL A 114 7.40 -0.13 -1.24
C VAL A 114 8.24 1.14 -1.28
N TYR A 115 8.81 1.50 -0.13
CA TYR A 115 9.58 2.73 0.05
C TYR A 115 11.07 2.41 0.15
N PHE A 116 11.87 2.98 -0.75
CA PHE A 116 13.33 2.88 -0.75
C PHE A 116 13.95 4.26 -0.60
N LYS A 117 14.68 4.48 0.49
CA LYS A 117 15.39 5.74 0.71
C LYS A 117 16.73 5.72 -0.04
N VAL A 118 16.88 6.64 -0.98
CA VAL A 118 18.13 6.90 -1.71
C VAL A 118 18.77 8.12 -1.08
N THR A 119 20.06 8.04 -0.77
CA THR A 119 20.83 9.10 -0.11
C THR A 119 22.03 9.49 -0.94
N GLU A 120 22.47 10.73 -0.80
CA GLU A 120 23.79 11.13 -1.25
C GLU A 120 24.85 10.51 -0.32
N GLY A 121 25.77 9.74 -0.90
CA GLY A 121 26.82 9.04 -0.15
C GLY A 121 26.37 7.73 0.49
N LEU A 122 27.25 7.19 1.34
CA LEU A 122 27.06 5.90 2.00
C LEU A 122 26.41 6.08 3.37
N VAL A 123 25.48 5.19 3.71
CA VAL A 123 24.83 5.12 5.01
C VAL A 123 25.29 3.88 5.73
N LEU A 124 25.63 4.01 7.01
CA LEU A 124 25.97 2.86 7.84
C LEU A 124 24.76 1.93 7.96
N PRO A 125 24.96 0.61 7.78
CA PRO A 125 23.87 -0.34 7.98
C PRO A 125 23.39 -0.28 9.43
N GLU A 126 22.12 -0.61 9.64
CA GLU A 126 21.60 -0.73 10.99
C GLU A 126 22.32 -1.85 11.75
N PRO A 127 22.52 -1.71 13.07
CA PRO A 127 23.09 -2.77 13.89
C PRO A 127 22.31 -4.08 13.76
N PRO A 128 22.97 -5.25 13.88
CA PRO A 128 22.32 -6.55 13.77
C PRO A 128 21.11 -6.70 14.71
N GLU A 129 21.23 -6.23 15.95
CA GLU A 129 20.15 -6.27 16.95
C GLU A 129 18.92 -5.50 16.47
N MET A 130 19.16 -4.36 15.80
CA MET A 130 18.10 -3.55 15.21
C MET A 130 17.43 -4.24 14.01
N THR A 131 18.22 -4.98 13.26
CA THR A 131 17.75 -5.70 12.08
C THR A 131 16.91 -6.91 12.50
N ASP A 132 17.30 -7.61 13.57
CA ASP A 132 16.63 -8.81 14.05
C ASP A 132 15.27 -8.52 14.71
N TRP A 133 15.12 -7.41 15.47
CA TRP A 133 13.78 -7.04 15.96
C TRP A 133 12.82 -6.70 14.82
N LYS A 134 13.31 -6.09 13.73
CA LYS A 134 12.47 -5.79 12.55
C LYS A 134 12.00 -7.07 11.87
N LYS A 135 12.89 -8.06 11.75
CA LYS A 135 12.54 -9.39 11.23
C LYS A 135 11.49 -10.06 12.11
N TYR A 136 11.72 -10.09 13.43
CA TYR A 136 10.79 -10.67 14.39
C TYR A 136 9.40 -10.02 14.31
N ARG A 137 9.33 -8.69 14.35
CA ARG A 137 8.06 -7.95 14.23
C ARG A 137 7.35 -8.24 12.90
N ARG A 138 8.11 -8.35 11.80
CA ARG A 138 7.55 -8.70 10.48
C ARG A 138 6.97 -10.10 10.50
N GLU A 139 7.68 -11.05 11.08
CA GLU A 139 7.24 -12.45 11.21
C GLU A 139 5.99 -12.57 12.07
N GLU A 140 5.93 -11.88 13.20
CA GLU A 140 4.74 -11.82 14.07
C GLU A 140 3.52 -11.32 13.30
N ARG A 141 3.65 -10.21 12.56
CA ARG A 141 2.56 -9.69 11.73
C ARG A 141 2.11 -10.68 10.66
N LEU A 142 3.05 -11.36 10.00
CA LEU A 142 2.74 -12.37 8.99
C LEU A 142 2.03 -13.58 9.62
N ASN A 143 2.42 -13.97 10.82
CA ASN A 143 1.78 -15.06 11.56
C ASN A 143 0.34 -14.71 11.94
N LEU A 144 0.10 -13.50 12.43
CA LEU A 144 -1.26 -13.01 12.71
C LEU A 144 -2.14 -12.99 11.44
N GLN A 145 -1.59 -12.52 10.32
CA GLN A 145 -2.32 -12.51 9.04
C GLN A 145 -2.64 -13.94 8.56
N ARG A 146 -1.69 -14.88 8.68
CA ARG A 146 -1.91 -16.30 8.36
C ARG A 146 -3.00 -16.92 9.22
N GLN A 147 -3.00 -16.62 10.53
CA GLN A 147 -4.04 -17.09 11.44
C GLN A 147 -5.41 -16.54 11.05
N HIS A 148 -5.51 -15.25 10.74
CA HIS A 148 -6.76 -14.62 10.31
C HIS A 148 -7.33 -15.25 9.03
N VAL A 149 -6.49 -15.44 8.00
CA VAL A 149 -6.89 -16.10 6.75
C VAL A 149 -7.32 -17.55 7.00
N THR A 150 -6.62 -18.27 7.87
CA THR A 150 -6.96 -19.66 8.24
C THR A 150 -8.33 -19.74 8.89
N LEU A 151 -8.60 -18.84 9.85
CA LEU A 151 -9.89 -18.77 10.54
C LEU A 151 -11.04 -18.47 9.58
N GLN A 152 -10.88 -17.49 8.69
CA GLN A 152 -11.88 -17.17 7.67
C GLN A 152 -12.18 -18.37 6.77
N ARG A 153 -11.15 -19.12 6.36
CA ARG A 153 -11.30 -20.32 5.53
C ARG A 153 -12.05 -21.44 6.28
N GLN A 154 -11.78 -21.62 7.56
CA GLN A 154 -12.48 -22.60 8.40
C GLN A 154 -13.96 -22.23 8.53
N GLN A 155 -14.26 -20.98 8.89
CA GLN A 155 -15.64 -20.48 8.99
C GLN A 155 -16.43 -20.68 7.69
N TYR A 156 -15.82 -20.36 6.55
CA TYR A 156 -16.46 -20.59 5.25
C TYR A 156 -16.73 -22.07 4.98
N THR A 157 -15.79 -22.95 5.34
CA THR A 157 -15.93 -24.41 5.17
C THR A 157 -17.07 -24.95 6.02
N GLU A 158 -17.15 -24.53 7.29
CA GLU A 158 -18.23 -24.89 8.20
C GLU A 158 -19.60 -24.40 7.70
N TYR A 159 -19.66 -23.17 7.20
CA TYR A 159 -20.87 -22.61 6.58
C TYR A 159 -21.35 -23.50 5.43
N GLN A 160 -20.46 -23.90 4.52
CA GLN A 160 -20.78 -24.77 3.39
C GLN A 160 -21.28 -26.15 3.85
N GLN A 161 -20.65 -26.75 4.86
CA GLN A 161 -21.08 -28.03 5.41
C GLN A 161 -22.48 -27.96 6.04
N LYS A 162 -22.79 -26.88 6.78
CA LYS A 162 -24.13 -26.66 7.35
C LYS A 162 -25.19 -26.55 6.26
N GLN A 163 -24.91 -25.82 5.18
CA GLN A 163 -25.84 -25.69 4.05
C GLN A 163 -26.11 -27.06 3.37
N GLN A 164 -25.07 -27.86 3.17
CA GLN A 164 -25.20 -29.21 2.60
C GLN A 164 -25.99 -30.16 3.50
N GLN A 165 -25.78 -30.10 4.82
CA GLN A 165 -26.54 -30.93 5.77
C GLN A 165 -28.02 -30.55 5.79
N GLN A 166 -28.34 -29.25 5.75
CA GLN A 166 -29.73 -28.78 5.66
C GLN A 166 -30.40 -29.26 4.37
N HIS A 167 -29.70 -29.18 3.22
CA HIS A 167 -30.23 -29.68 1.95
C HIS A 167 -30.44 -31.21 1.97
N LYS A 168 -29.53 -31.98 2.57
CA LYS A 168 -29.69 -33.44 2.71
C LYS A 168 -30.83 -33.83 3.64
N GLN A 169 -31.04 -33.10 4.74
CA GLN A 169 -32.16 -33.36 5.67
C GLN A 169 -33.52 -33.04 5.04
N GLN A 170 -33.60 -32.04 4.16
CA GLN A 170 -34.82 -31.70 3.43
C GLN A 170 -35.12 -32.64 2.25
N GLN A 171 -34.14 -33.44 1.81
CA GLN A 171 -34.25 -34.38 0.68
C GLN A 171 -34.31 -35.85 1.10
N ALA A 172 -34.36 -36.17 2.40
CA ALA A 172 -34.49 -37.55 2.87
C ALA A 172 -35.91 -38.07 2.61
N PRO A 173 -36.10 -39.16 1.83
CA PRO A 173 -37.42 -39.73 1.59
C PRO A 173 -37.93 -40.43 2.86
N GLU A 174 -39.19 -40.15 3.25
CA GLU A 174 -39.94 -40.97 4.19
C GLU A 174 -40.14 -42.37 3.58
N HIS A 175 -39.25 -43.31 3.89
CA HIS A 175 -39.50 -44.72 3.62
C HIS A 175 -39.79 -45.50 4.91
N SER A 176 -40.96 -46.15 4.86
CA SER A 176 -41.43 -47.30 5.62
C SER A 176 -41.94 -47.07 7.05
N LEU A 177 -43.26 -47.09 7.18
CA LEU A 177 -44.00 -47.94 8.13
C LEU A 177 -45.33 -48.33 7.47
N HIS A 178 -45.30 -49.37 6.62
CA HIS A 178 -46.48 -50.18 6.34
C HIS A 178 -46.21 -51.53 7.01
N THR A 179 -46.59 -51.63 8.28
CA THR A 179 -46.72 -52.91 8.98
C THR A 179 -48.09 -53.47 8.62
N ASP A 180 -48.06 -54.62 7.98
CA ASP A 180 -49.19 -55.52 7.77
C ASP A 180 -50.03 -55.68 9.05
N VAL A 181 -51.35 -55.63 8.90
CA VAL A 181 -52.30 -56.11 9.91
C VAL A 181 -53.37 -56.94 9.17
N PRO A 182 -53.81 -58.08 9.73
CA PRO A 182 -54.44 -59.20 8.98
C PRO A 182 -55.83 -58.93 8.41
#